data_AF-A0A369SZW0-F1
#
_entry.id   AF-A0A369SZW0-F1
#
_cell.length_a   1.000
_cell.length_b   1.000
_cell.length_c   1.000
_cell.angle_alpha   90.00
_cell.angle_beta   90.00
_cell.angle_gamma   90.00
#
_symmetry.space_group_name_H-M   'P 1'
#
loop_
_entity.id
_entity.type
_entity.pdbx_description
1 polymer ?
#
loop_
_entity_poly.entity_id
_entity_poly.type
_entity_poly.pdbx_seq_one_letter_code
_entity_poly.pdbx_strand_id
1 'polypeptide(L)'
;RITPGVAPSGPTGFVLLDSLIKGDMMAFFDSVRYLILPSITLGVMLSGPYMRLARNNMIRALDSGFSIAYRARGVREGRIIGYSLRHAMIPIITYTGLQFALLLGGAVLTETTFSWPGIGTYLVEKVFYRDYPAIQAVVIVFAFFVGLISLIVDVIYAYVDPRIRY
;
A
#
# COMPACT_ATOMS: atom_id res chain seq x y z
N ARG A 1 -22.32 6.05 1.39
CA ARG A 1 -23.00 7.24 1.94
C ARG A 1 -22.95 7.14 3.45
N ILE A 2 -22.26 8.08 4.10
CA ILE A 2 -22.16 8.16 5.56
C ILE A 2 -23.57 8.44 6.11
N THR A 3 -23.96 7.80 7.20
CA THR A 3 -25.25 8.07 7.87
C THR A 3 -25.31 9.55 8.27
N PRO A 4 -26.36 10.31 7.91
CA PRO A 4 -26.49 11.71 8.30
C PRO A 4 -26.64 11.77 9.82
N GLY A 5 -25.57 12.16 10.50
CA GLY A 5 -25.47 12.16 11.97
C GLY A 5 -24.04 11.96 12.48
N VAL A 6 -23.19 11.26 11.71
CA VAL A 6 -21.75 11.11 11.99
C VAL A 6 -20.97 12.18 11.20
N ALA A 7 -21.39 13.44 11.35
CA ALA A 7 -20.65 14.56 10.78
C ALA A 7 -19.30 14.68 11.51
N PRO A 8 -18.17 14.84 10.79
CA PRO A 8 -16.87 15.11 11.40
C PRO A 8 -16.94 16.47 12.10
N SER A 9 -17.27 16.43 13.38
CA SER A 9 -17.30 17.60 14.27
C SER A 9 -16.09 17.51 15.20
N GLY A 10 -14.92 17.24 14.63
CA GLY A 10 -13.64 17.25 15.33
C GLY A 10 -12.60 18.09 14.57
N PRO A 11 -11.52 18.50 15.24
CA PRO A 11 -10.54 19.46 14.71
C PRO A 11 -9.71 18.90 13.54
N THR A 12 -9.75 17.59 13.26
CA THR A 12 -8.87 16.94 12.27
C THR A 12 -9.53 16.65 10.92
N GLY A 13 -10.87 16.61 10.85
CA GLY A 13 -11.62 16.34 9.62
C GLY A 13 -11.60 14.86 9.18
N PHE A 14 -10.90 13.98 9.92
CA PHE A 14 -10.87 12.54 9.67
C PHE A 14 -11.83 11.81 10.61
N VAL A 15 -12.88 11.19 10.05
CA VAL A 15 -13.93 10.50 10.82
C VAL A 15 -13.39 9.40 11.75
N LEU A 16 -12.36 8.68 11.33
CA LEU A 16 -11.69 7.64 12.14
C LEU A 16 -10.88 8.21 13.32
N LEU A 17 -10.17 9.32 13.12
CA LEU A 17 -9.35 9.93 14.16
C LEU A 17 -10.23 10.71 15.14
N ASP A 18 -11.23 11.43 14.63
CA ASP A 18 -12.18 12.18 15.44
C ASP A 18 -13.08 11.26 16.29
N SER A 19 -13.43 10.05 15.81
CA SER A 19 -14.17 9.05 16.61
C SER A 19 -13.31 8.43 17.72
N LEU A 20 -12.02 8.18 17.46
CA LEU A 20 -11.07 7.69 18.47
C LEU A 20 -10.78 8.74 19.55
N ILE A 21 -10.63 10.01 19.16
CA ILE A 21 -10.39 11.14 20.07
C ILE A 21 -11.63 11.45 20.93
N LYS A 22 -12.84 11.27 20.38
CA LYS A 22 -14.10 11.47 21.11
C LYS A 22 -14.51 10.28 22.00
N GLY A 23 -13.83 9.14 21.91
CA GLY A 23 -14.15 7.95 22.72
C GLY A 23 -15.47 7.27 22.34
N ASP A 24 -16.04 7.57 21.17
CA ASP A 24 -17.29 6.97 20.69
C ASP A 24 -16.99 5.65 19.96
N MET A 25 -17.10 4.55 20.70
CA MET A 25 -16.86 3.20 20.18
C MET A 25 -17.88 2.79 19.11
N MET A 26 -19.11 3.33 19.12
CA MET A 26 -20.12 3.04 18.10
C MET A 26 -19.73 3.67 16.76
N ALA A 27 -19.32 4.94 16.75
CA ALA A 27 -18.85 5.63 15.54
C ALA A 27 -17.57 5.01 14.96
N PHE A 28 -16.69 4.47 15.81
CA PHE A 28 -15.48 3.76 15.37
C PHE A 28 -15.82 2.46 14.61
N PHE A 29 -16.70 1.61 15.16
CA PHE A 29 -17.09 0.35 14.50
C PHE A 29 -17.83 0.58 13.19
N ASP A 30 -18.71 1.60 13.12
CA ASP A 30 -19.37 1.96 11.88
C ASP A 30 -18.36 2.46 10.83
N SER A 31 -17.39 3.30 11.24
CA SER A 31 -16.33 3.77 10.34
C SER A 31 -15.51 2.62 9.76
N VAL A 32 -15.13 1.64 10.59
CA VAL A 32 -14.43 0.42 10.14
C VAL A 32 -15.29 -0.38 9.16
N ARG A 33 -16.60 -0.52 9.41
CA ARG A 33 -17.52 -1.21 8.50
C ARG A 33 -17.61 -0.53 7.14
N TYR A 34 -17.62 0.81 7.11
CA TYR A 34 -17.62 1.57 5.86
C TYR A 34 -16.29 1.52 5.10
N LEU A 35 -15.18 1.19 5.77
CA LEU A 35 -13.87 0.98 5.14
C LEU A 35 -13.73 -0.39 4.46
N ILE A 36 -14.53 -1.38 4.85
CA ILE A 36 -14.44 -2.74 4.27
C ILE A 36 -14.70 -2.72 2.76
N LEU A 37 -15.73 -2.00 2.30
CA LEU A 37 -16.06 -1.95 0.86
C LEU A 37 -14.93 -1.33 0.02
N PRO A 38 -14.44 -0.11 0.34
CA PRO A 38 -13.30 0.49 -0.35
C PRO A 38 -12.03 -0.37 -0.28
N SER A 39 -11.75 -0.99 0.86
CA SER A 39 -10.57 -1.85 1.04
C SER A 39 -10.64 -3.09 0.17
N ILE A 40 -11.80 -3.74 0.05
CA ILE A 40 -11.97 -4.90 -0.85
C ILE A 40 -11.85 -4.48 -2.31
N THR A 41 -12.49 -3.37 -2.70
CA THR A 41 -12.39 -2.85 -4.08
C THR A 41 -10.94 -2.53 -4.45
N LEU A 42 -10.21 -1.86 -3.56
CA LEU A 42 -8.78 -1.58 -3.75
C LEU A 42 -7.95 -2.88 -3.75
N GLY A 43 -8.25 -3.82 -2.86
CA GLY A 43 -7.57 -5.11 -2.78
C GLY A 43 -7.69 -5.92 -4.08
N VAL A 44 -8.90 -5.99 -4.65
CA VAL A 44 -9.14 -6.65 -5.93
C VAL A 44 -8.40 -5.94 -7.06
N MET A 45 -8.42 -4.60 -7.09
CA MET A 45 -7.71 -3.81 -8.10
C MET A 45 -6.19 -4.03 -8.06
N LEU A 46 -5.61 -4.13 -6.86
CA LEU A 46 -4.19 -4.36 -6.66
C LEU A 46 -3.78 -5.81 -6.91
N SER A 47 -4.68 -6.79 -6.71
CA SER A 47 -4.35 -8.22 -6.81
C SER A 47 -3.76 -8.63 -8.17
N GLY A 48 -4.24 -8.05 -9.29
CA GLY A 48 -3.83 -8.42 -10.64
C GLY A 48 -2.34 -8.18 -10.92
N PRO A 49 -1.84 -6.95 -10.76
CA PRO A 49 -0.40 -6.65 -10.88
C PRO A 49 0.47 -7.50 -9.95
N TYR A 50 0.08 -7.65 -8.67
CA TYR A 50 0.84 -8.44 -7.70
C TYR A 50 0.92 -9.93 -8.08
N MET A 51 -0.20 -10.53 -8.54
CA MET A 51 -0.21 -11.93 -8.96
C MET A 51 0.64 -12.17 -10.21
N ARG A 52 0.58 -11.25 -11.20
CA ARG A 52 1.45 -11.32 -12.39
C ARG A 52 2.92 -11.21 -12.03
N LEU A 53 3.27 -10.29 -11.12
CA LEU A 53 4.63 -10.11 -10.66
C LEU A 53 5.13 -11.33 -9.89
N ALA A 54 4.35 -11.85 -8.95
CA ALA A 54 4.70 -13.04 -8.18
C ALA A 54 4.91 -14.26 -9.09
N ARG A 55 4.02 -14.47 -10.07
CA ARG A 55 4.15 -15.55 -11.06
C ARG A 55 5.42 -15.42 -11.90
N ASN A 56 5.72 -14.23 -12.42
CA ASN A 56 6.89 -14.00 -13.27
C ASN A 56 8.20 -14.22 -12.49
N ASN A 57 8.26 -13.76 -11.24
CA ASN A 57 9.43 -13.96 -10.40
C ASN A 57 9.60 -15.41 -9.96
N MET A 58 8.50 -16.13 -9.71
CA MET A 58 8.55 -17.57 -9.43
C MET A 58 9.07 -18.38 -10.62
N ILE A 59 8.62 -18.08 -11.84
CA ILE A 59 9.12 -18.73 -13.05
C ILE A 59 10.62 -18.50 -13.22
N ARG A 60 11.07 -17.24 -13.08
CA ARG A 60 12.51 -16.90 -13.16
C ARG A 60 13.34 -17.57 -12.06
N ALA A 61 12.82 -17.67 -10.84
CA ALA A 61 13.50 -18.33 -9.75
C ALA A 61 13.60 -19.85 -9.96
N LEU A 62 12.57 -20.47 -10.53
CA LEU A 62 12.55 -21.90 -10.86
C LEU A 62 13.40 -22.25 -12.09
N ASP A 63 13.62 -21.31 -13.00
CA ASP A 63 14.46 -21.50 -14.20
C ASP A 63 15.95 -21.10 -13.99
N SER A 64 16.28 -20.72 -12.76
CA SER A 64 17.63 -20.28 -12.41
C SER A 64 18.63 -21.43 -12.30
N GLY A 65 19.93 -21.14 -12.48
CA GLY A 65 20.98 -22.16 -12.36
C GLY A 65 21.03 -22.89 -11.00
N PHE A 66 20.54 -22.27 -9.92
CA PHE A 66 20.51 -22.93 -8.61
C PHE A 66 19.44 -24.04 -8.54
N SER A 67 18.27 -23.85 -9.17
CA SER A 67 17.19 -24.83 -9.13
C SER A 67 17.58 -26.11 -9.90
N ILE A 68 18.24 -25.95 -11.05
CA ILE A 68 18.80 -27.03 -11.86
C ILE A 68 19.86 -27.78 -11.06
N ALA A 69 20.77 -27.06 -10.39
CA ALA A 69 21.81 -27.67 -9.56
C ALA A 69 21.25 -28.39 -8.32
N TYR A 70 20.15 -27.93 -7.71
CA TYR A 70 19.50 -28.65 -6.62
C TYR A 70 18.73 -29.89 -7.11
N ARG A 71 18.11 -29.82 -8.30
CA ARG A 71 17.47 -30.97 -8.94
C ARG A 71 18.47 -32.05 -9.30
N ALA A 72 19.62 -31.67 -9.87
CA ALA A 72 20.73 -32.59 -10.17
C ALA A 72 21.31 -33.27 -8.91
N ARG A 73 21.22 -32.60 -7.75
CA ARG A 73 21.62 -33.15 -6.44
C ARG A 73 20.51 -33.98 -5.75
N GLY A 74 19.36 -34.18 -6.38
CA GLY A 74 18.26 -35.01 -5.84
C GLY A 74 17.47 -34.36 -4.70
N VAL A 75 17.51 -33.03 -4.57
CA VAL A 75 16.75 -32.31 -3.54
C VAL A 75 15.25 -32.38 -3.84
N ARG A 76 14.43 -32.64 -2.83
CA ARG A 76 12.96 -32.69 -2.95
C ARG A 76 12.40 -31.39 -3.54
N GLU A 77 11.50 -31.52 -4.51
CA GLU A 77 10.87 -30.42 -5.25
C GLU A 77 10.25 -29.35 -4.32
N GLY A 78 9.57 -29.77 -3.25
CA GLY A 78 8.96 -28.84 -2.29
C GLY A 78 9.97 -27.92 -1.57
N ARG A 79 11.21 -28.40 -1.36
CA ARG A 79 12.27 -27.58 -0.77
C ARG A 79 12.83 -26.58 -1.79
N ILE A 80 12.90 -26.96 -3.07
CA ILE A 80 13.29 -26.06 -4.16
C ILE A 80 12.27 -24.93 -4.30
N ILE A 81 10.97 -25.25 -4.26
CA ILE A 81 9.89 -24.24 -4.30
C ILE A 81 10.01 -23.26 -3.13
N GLY A 82 10.27 -23.73 -1.91
CA GLY A 82 10.47 -22.87 -0.75
C GLY A 82 11.65 -21.90 -0.90
N TYR A 83 12.78 -22.35 -1.45
CA TYR A 83 13.93 -21.49 -1.74
C TYR A 83 13.66 -20.51 -2.89
N SER A 84 13.01 -20.96 -3.95
CA SER A 84 12.61 -20.13 -5.08
C SER A 84 11.61 -19.05 -4.68
N LEU A 85 10.70 -19.35 -3.75
CA LEU A 85 9.74 -18.37 -3.22
C LEU A 85 10.46 -17.24 -2.49
N ARG A 86 11.42 -17.55 -1.62
CA ARG A 86 12.23 -16.54 -0.93
C ARG A 86 12.99 -15.63 -1.91
N HIS A 87 13.52 -16.20 -2.99
CA HIS A 87 14.18 -15.42 -4.04
C HIS A 87 13.19 -14.58 -4.87
N ALA A 88 11.98 -15.09 -5.13
CA ALA A 88 10.96 -14.39 -5.89
C ALA A 88 10.28 -13.25 -5.11
N MET A 89 10.38 -13.24 -3.78
CA MET A 89 9.79 -12.20 -2.92
C MET A 89 10.57 -10.88 -2.91
N ILE A 90 11.87 -10.91 -3.19
CA ILE A 90 12.74 -9.73 -3.28
C ILE A 90 12.12 -8.63 -4.17
N PRO A 91 11.82 -8.89 -5.46
CA PRO A 91 11.25 -7.88 -6.34
C PRO A 91 9.80 -7.49 -6.00
N ILE A 92 9.08 -8.32 -5.22
CA ILE A 92 7.73 -7.98 -4.74
C ILE A 92 7.80 -6.87 -3.69
N ILE A 93 8.77 -6.96 -2.77
CA ILE A 93 8.99 -5.95 -1.72
C ILE A 93 9.29 -4.58 -2.34
N THR A 94 10.20 -4.53 -3.33
CA THR A 94 10.52 -3.27 -4.03
C THR A 94 9.32 -2.72 -4.81
N TYR A 95 8.54 -3.60 -5.44
CA TYR A 95 7.33 -3.19 -6.16
C TYR A 95 6.27 -2.57 -5.25
N THR A 96 6.20 -2.99 -3.97
CA THR A 96 5.29 -2.40 -2.99
C THR A 96 5.56 -0.91 -2.76
N GLY A 97 6.83 -0.48 -2.76
CA GLY A 97 7.19 0.94 -2.64
C GLY A 97 6.64 1.78 -3.79
N LEU A 98 6.82 1.32 -5.03
CA LEU A 98 6.26 1.98 -6.22
C LEU A 98 4.72 2.00 -6.18
N GLN A 99 4.11 0.90 -5.72
CA GLN A 99 2.66 0.78 -5.67
C GLN A 99 2.03 1.67 -4.60
N PHE A 100 2.73 1.93 -3.50
CA PHE A 100 2.33 2.92 -2.52
C PHE A 100 2.27 4.34 -3.09
N ALA A 101 3.26 4.74 -3.89
CA ALA A 101 3.25 6.04 -4.56
C ALA A 101 2.06 6.18 -5.51
N LEU A 102 1.74 5.12 -6.26
CA LEU A 102 0.56 5.08 -7.14
C LEU A 102 -0.76 5.12 -6.36
N LEU A 103 -0.81 4.50 -5.18
CA LEU A 103 -1.98 4.54 -4.31
C LEU A 103 -2.30 5.94 -3.80
N LEU A 104 -1.33 6.81 -3.60
CA LEU A 104 -1.58 8.22 -3.26
C LEU A 104 -2.30 8.96 -4.40
N GLY A 105 -1.94 8.67 -5.65
CA GLY A 105 -2.68 9.19 -6.81
C GLY A 105 -4.09 8.60 -6.92
N GLY A 106 -4.24 7.30 -6.62
CA GLY A 106 -5.54 6.61 -6.59
C GLY A 106 -6.43 6.99 -5.40
N ALA A 107 -5.85 7.49 -4.31
CA ALA A 107 -6.57 7.89 -3.10
C ALA A 107 -7.59 9.00 -3.41
N VAL A 108 -7.23 9.96 -4.25
CA VAL A 108 -8.14 11.00 -4.77
C VAL A 108 -9.38 10.38 -5.43
N LEU A 109 -9.18 9.34 -6.24
CA LEU A 109 -10.25 8.67 -6.97
C LEU A 109 -11.18 7.91 -6.01
N THR A 110 -10.63 7.28 -4.97
CA THR A 110 -11.44 6.61 -3.94
C THR A 110 -12.15 7.58 -3.00
N GLU A 111 -11.53 8.71 -2.63
CA GLU A 111 -12.14 9.73 -1.78
C GLU A 111 -13.35 10.38 -2.48
N THR A 112 -13.19 10.71 -3.76
CA THR A 112 -14.27 11.25 -4.61
C THR A 112 -15.39 10.23 -4.84
N THR A 113 -15.06 8.98 -5.16
CA THR A 113 -16.04 7.91 -5.42
C THR A 113 -16.84 7.54 -4.18
N PHE A 114 -16.21 7.49 -3.01
CA PHE A 114 -16.85 7.12 -1.75
C PHE A 114 -17.33 8.31 -0.90
N SER A 115 -17.16 9.55 -1.39
CA SER A 115 -17.47 10.80 -0.68
C SER A 115 -16.84 10.86 0.72
N TRP A 116 -15.59 10.39 0.83
CA TRP A 116 -14.83 10.41 2.06
C TRP A 116 -13.93 11.66 2.09
N PRO A 117 -14.08 12.57 3.06
CA PRO A 117 -13.23 13.75 3.14
C PRO A 117 -11.79 13.33 3.45
N GLY A 118 -10.86 13.70 2.57
CA GLY A 118 -9.45 13.36 2.70
C GLY A 118 -8.53 14.39 2.07
N ILE A 119 -7.21 14.20 2.27
CA ILE A 119 -6.16 15.12 1.84
C ILE A 119 -6.09 15.19 0.30
N GLY A 120 -6.44 14.10 -0.41
CA GLY A 120 -6.44 14.08 -1.86
C GLY A 120 -7.49 15.01 -2.48
N THR A 121 -8.71 14.96 -1.93
CA THR A 121 -9.82 15.83 -2.35
C THR A 121 -9.54 17.29 -2.01
N TYR A 122 -8.94 17.55 -0.85
CA TYR A 122 -8.46 18.89 -0.47
C TYR A 122 -7.41 19.43 -1.46
N LEU A 123 -6.45 18.61 -1.90
CA LEU A 123 -5.47 19.01 -2.92
C LEU A 123 -6.16 19.39 -4.23
N VAL A 124 -7.09 18.57 -4.71
CA VAL A 124 -7.82 18.83 -5.97
C VAL A 124 -8.61 20.14 -5.87
N GLU A 125 -9.30 20.37 -4.76
CA GLU A 125 -10.01 21.63 -4.52
C GLU A 125 -9.06 22.83 -4.58
N LYS A 126 -7.91 22.75 -3.91
CA LYS A 126 -6.90 23.81 -3.92
C LYS A 126 -6.22 24.04 -5.27
N VAL A 127 -6.13 23.00 -6.11
CA VAL A 127 -5.73 23.14 -7.52
C VAL A 127 -6.73 24.00 -8.30
N PHE A 128 -8.03 23.81 -8.10
CA PHE A 128 -9.06 24.64 -8.76
C PHE A 128 -9.04 26.09 -8.26
N TYR A 129 -8.82 26.30 -6.96
CA TYR A 129 -8.68 27.64 -6.39
C TYR A 129 -7.31 28.30 -6.64
N ARG A 130 -6.38 27.60 -7.32
CA ARG A 130 -5.00 28.07 -7.61
C ARG A 130 -4.23 28.51 -6.36
N ASP A 131 -4.50 27.86 -5.23
CA ASP A 131 -3.85 28.12 -3.95
C ASP A 131 -2.52 27.35 -3.91
N TYR A 132 -1.51 27.89 -4.60
CA TYR A 132 -0.19 27.27 -4.73
C TYR A 132 0.49 26.93 -3.39
N PRO A 133 0.44 27.80 -2.34
CA PRO A 133 0.99 27.46 -1.03
C PRO A 133 0.35 26.21 -0.42
N ALA A 134 -0.97 26.08 -0.49
CA ALA A 134 -1.68 24.90 0.04
C ALA A 134 -1.32 23.63 -0.74
N ILE A 135 -1.25 23.72 -2.07
CA ILE A 135 -0.83 22.59 -2.92
C ILE A 135 0.59 22.14 -2.55
N GLN A 136 1.52 23.08 -2.42
CA GLN A 136 2.91 22.77 -2.09
C GLN A 136 3.05 22.13 -0.71
N ALA A 137 2.31 22.61 0.30
CA ALA A 137 2.30 22.02 1.64
C ALA A 137 1.84 20.56 1.60
N VAL A 138 0.76 20.27 0.87
CA VAL A 138 0.24 18.91 0.73
C VAL A 138 1.23 18.00 -0.03
N VAL A 139 1.84 18.51 -1.10
CA VAL A 139 2.85 17.77 -1.87
C VAL A 139 4.06 17.41 -1.01
N ILE A 140 4.54 18.33 -0.16
CA ILE A 140 5.67 18.07 0.76
C ILE A 140 5.31 16.96 1.76
N VAL A 141 4.11 17.01 2.34
CA VAL A 141 3.64 15.97 3.27
C VAL A 141 3.58 14.61 2.55
N PHE A 142 3.04 14.56 1.34
CA PHE A 142 3.02 13.32 0.56
C PHE A 142 4.43 12.82 0.24
N ALA A 143 5.34 13.70 -0.21
CA ALA A 143 6.72 13.33 -0.50
C ALA A 143 7.44 12.75 0.72
N PHE A 144 7.20 13.34 1.91
CA PHE A 144 7.73 12.83 3.17
C PHE A 144 7.22 11.41 3.47
N PHE A 145 5.91 11.16 3.37
CA PHE A 145 5.34 9.84 3.61
C PHE A 145 5.80 8.80 2.58
N VAL A 146 5.89 9.17 1.31
CA VAL A 146 6.44 8.29 0.26
C VAL A 146 7.87 7.93 0.59
N GLY A 147 8.72 8.91 0.91
CA GLY A 147 10.10 8.69 1.30
C GLY A 147 10.23 7.79 2.54
N LEU A 148 9.38 8.01 3.55
CA LEU A 148 9.35 7.19 4.77
C LEU A 148 9.00 5.73 4.46
N ILE A 149 7.97 5.49 3.64
CA ILE A 149 7.54 4.15 3.26
C ILE A 149 8.60 3.46 2.40
N SER A 150 9.19 4.19 1.43
CA SER A 150 10.31 3.68 0.63
C SER A 150 11.48 3.27 1.51
N LEU A 151 11.84 4.08 2.51
CA LEU A 151 12.91 3.74 3.45
C LEU A 151 12.57 2.49 4.27
N ILE A 152 11.32 2.34 4.74
CA ILE A 152 10.89 1.12 5.43
C ILE A 152 11.01 -0.11 4.51
N VAL A 153 10.57 0.02 3.26
CA VAL A 153 10.68 -1.04 2.25
C VAL A 153 12.14 -1.42 2.00
N ASP A 154 13.03 -0.44 1.88
CA ASP A 154 14.45 -0.66 1.68
C ASP A 154 15.11 -1.34 2.89
N VAL A 155 14.71 -0.97 4.12
CA VAL A 155 15.18 -1.64 5.35
C VAL A 155 14.69 -3.09 5.42
N ILE A 156 13.41 -3.34 5.10
CA ILE A 156 12.87 -4.71 5.03
C ILE A 156 13.61 -5.52 3.98
N TYR A 157 13.85 -4.93 2.81
CA TYR A 157 14.61 -5.54 1.75
C TYR A 157 16.03 -5.92 2.21
N ALA A 158 16.73 -4.98 2.88
CA ALA A 158 18.05 -5.21 3.43
C ALA A 158 18.10 -6.33 4.46
N TYR A 159 17.03 -6.49 5.26
CA TYR A 159 16.92 -7.59 6.21
C TYR A 159 16.63 -8.94 5.53
N VAL A 160 15.85 -8.94 4.45
CA VAL A 160 15.44 -10.15 3.73
C VAL A 160 16.55 -10.70 2.83
N ASP A 161 17.38 -9.85 2.23
CA ASP A 161 18.48 -10.26 1.35
C ASP A 161 19.81 -10.43 2.12
N PRO A 162 20.26 -11.68 2.38
CA PRO A 162 21.54 -11.94 3.05
C PRO A 162 22.77 -11.65 2.18
N ARG A 163 22.62 -11.26 0.89
CA ARG A 163 23.75 -10.93 0.00
C ARG A 163 24.35 -9.54 0.25
N ILE A 164 23.70 -8.71 1.06
CA ILE A 164 24.15 -7.34 1.39
C ILE A 164 25.08 -7.33 2.62
N ARG A 165 25.49 -8.50 3.12
CA ARG A 165 26.58 -8.61 4.10
C ARG A 165 27.93 -8.46 3.40
N TYR A 166 28.46 -7.24 3.42
CA TYR A 166 29.91 -7.01 3.42
C TYR A 166 30.47 -7.24 4.83
#